data_AF-A0A967WBU6-F1
#
_entry.id   AF-A0A967WBU6-F1
#
_cell.length_a   1.000
_cell.length_b   1.000
_cell.length_c   1.000
_cell.angle_alpha   90.00
_cell.angle_beta   90.00
_cell.angle_gamma   90.00
#
_symmetry.space_group_name_H-M   'P 1'
#
loop_
_entity.id
_entity.type
_entity.pdbx_description
1 polymer ?
#
loop_
_entity_poly.entity_id
_entity_poly.type
_entity_poly.pdbx_seq_one_letter_code
_entity_poly.pdbx_strand_id
1 'polypeptide(L)'
;YQTWLHAYDQARGWDKIAPSHSFMHLIEEVGEIAREVEYVEGYRHAEDPVEVSARLAEELADAATFLFKLAYQCGVDLEDALKANMSKAESRFSVDFGRADTERYLARQAENLARIRDEGS
;
A
#
# COMPACT_ATOMS: atom_id res chain seq x y z
N TYR A 1 -2.00 4.80 -16.53
CA TYR A 1 -2.25 3.37 -16.20
C TYR A 1 -3.74 3.03 -16.21
N GLN A 2 -4.60 3.78 -15.51
CA GLN A 2 -6.05 3.47 -15.39
C GLN A 2 -6.76 3.28 -16.73
N THR A 3 -6.52 4.18 -17.70
CA THR A 3 -7.11 4.09 -19.06
C THR A 3 -6.72 2.80 -19.77
N TRP A 4 -5.47 2.39 -19.65
CA TRP A 4 -4.98 1.14 -20.25
C TRP A 4 -5.65 -0.07 -19.59
N LEU A 5 -5.75 -0.10 -18.26
CA LEU A 5 -6.37 -1.19 -17.52
C LEU A 5 -7.86 -1.35 -17.91
N HIS A 6 -8.60 -0.25 -18.00
CA HIS A 6 -10.00 -0.30 -18.41
C HIS A 6 -10.15 -0.89 -19.82
N ALA A 7 -9.33 -0.46 -20.79
CA ALA A 7 -9.36 -1.02 -22.14
C ALA A 7 -8.94 -2.51 -22.17
N TYR A 8 -7.95 -2.89 -21.35
CA TYR A 8 -7.49 -4.27 -21.19
C TYR A 8 -8.60 -5.19 -20.68
N ASP A 9 -9.37 -4.72 -19.69
CA ASP A 9 -10.48 -5.45 -19.09
C ASP A 9 -11.69 -5.54 -20.02
N GLN A 10 -12.02 -4.45 -20.75
CA GLN A 10 -13.08 -4.46 -21.75
C GLN A 10 -12.82 -5.49 -22.86
N ALA A 11 -11.58 -5.59 -23.33
CA ALA A 11 -11.20 -6.59 -24.34
C ALA A 11 -11.40 -8.04 -23.87
N ARG A 12 -11.47 -8.28 -22.55
CA ARG A 12 -11.65 -9.59 -21.92
C ARG A 12 -13.02 -9.79 -21.29
N GLY A 13 -13.88 -8.77 -21.32
CA GLY A 13 -15.17 -8.78 -20.62
C GLY A 13 -15.05 -8.72 -19.09
N TRP A 14 -13.87 -8.41 -18.55
CA TRP A 14 -13.61 -8.31 -17.12
C TRP A 14 -14.09 -6.99 -16.51
N ASP A 15 -14.48 -6.03 -17.36
CA ASP A 15 -15.19 -4.81 -16.98
C ASP A 15 -16.57 -5.10 -16.38
N LYS A 16 -17.15 -6.27 -16.68
CA LYS A 16 -18.45 -6.74 -16.19
C LYS A 16 -18.40 -7.36 -14.80
N ILE A 17 -17.21 -7.60 -14.25
CA ILE A 17 -17.05 -8.12 -12.88
C ILE A 17 -17.59 -7.07 -11.90
N ALA A 18 -18.41 -7.49 -10.94
CA ALA A 18 -19.00 -6.57 -9.97
C ALA A 18 -17.91 -5.85 -9.14
N PRO A 19 -18.11 -4.57 -8.78
CA PRO A 19 -17.16 -3.84 -7.94
C PRO A 19 -16.89 -4.53 -6.60
N SER A 20 -17.90 -5.20 -6.02
CA SER A 20 -17.74 -5.96 -4.77
C SER A 20 -16.73 -7.10 -4.88
N HIS A 21 -16.60 -7.76 -6.03
CA HIS A 21 -15.60 -8.80 -6.24
C HIS A 21 -14.21 -8.21 -6.48
N SER A 22 -14.11 -7.09 -7.20
CA SER A 22 -12.83 -6.39 -7.37
C SER A 22 -12.31 -5.84 -6.04
N PHE A 23 -13.23 -5.43 -5.14
CA PHE A 23 -12.90 -5.09 -3.76
C PHE A 23 -12.43 -6.28 -2.95
N MET A 24 -13.06 -7.45 -3.10
CA MET A 24 -12.59 -8.66 -2.42
C MET A 24 -11.16 -9.01 -2.83
N HIS A 25 -10.85 -9.00 -4.14
CA HIS A 25 -9.50 -9.22 -4.63
C HIS A 25 -8.50 -8.20 -4.09
N LEU A 26 -8.86 -6.90 -4.05
CA LEU A 26 -8.02 -5.90 -3.39
C LEU A 26 -7.67 -6.28 -1.93
N ILE A 27 -8.64 -6.80 -1.17
CA ILE A 27 -8.41 -7.22 0.21
C ILE A 27 -7.53 -8.48 0.29
N GLU A 28 -7.66 -9.39 -0.67
CA GLU A 28 -6.78 -10.56 -0.82
C GLU A 28 -5.33 -10.10 -1.01
N GLU A 29 -5.07 -9.21 -1.97
CA GLU A 29 -3.71 -8.68 -2.24
C GLU A 29 -3.14 -7.90 -1.06
N VAL A 30 -3.98 -7.13 -0.34
CA VAL A 30 -3.55 -6.46 0.90
C VAL A 30 -3.15 -7.45 1.98
N GLY A 31 -3.80 -8.62 2.05
CA GLY A 31 -3.41 -9.71 2.94
C GLY A 31 -2.07 -10.34 2.55
N GLU A 32 -1.78 -10.42 1.26
CA GLU A 32 -0.51 -10.94 0.73
C GLU A 32 0.62 -9.93 1.01
N ILE A 33 0.39 -8.63 0.77
CA ILE A 33 1.29 -7.54 1.19
C ILE A 33 1.61 -7.65 2.68
N ALA A 34 0.60 -7.83 3.53
CA ALA A 34 0.82 -7.95 4.97
C ALA A 34 1.73 -9.14 5.32
N ARG A 35 1.55 -10.28 4.64
CA ARG A 35 2.42 -11.45 4.80
C ARG A 35 3.86 -11.16 4.37
N GLU A 36 4.06 -10.49 3.25
CA GLU A 36 5.40 -10.15 2.75
C GLU A 36 6.10 -9.10 3.62
N VAL A 37 5.36 -8.14 4.19
CA VAL A 37 5.90 -7.21 5.20
C VAL A 37 6.38 -7.95 6.44
N GLU A 38 5.69 -8.99 6.92
CA GLU A 38 6.17 -9.80 8.05
C GLU A 38 7.51 -10.50 7.75
N TYR A 39 7.78 -10.88 6.49
CA TYR A 39 9.10 -11.37 6.08
C TYR A 39 10.15 -10.24 6.04
N VAL A 40 9.80 -9.07 5.49
CA VAL A 40 10.70 -7.90 5.44
C VAL A 40 11.14 -7.46 6.84
N GLU A 41 10.22 -7.47 7.81
CA GLU A 41 10.49 -7.07 9.19
C GLU A 41 11.21 -8.17 10.00
N GLY A 42 11.39 -9.36 9.43
CA GLY A 42 12.05 -10.50 10.09
C GLY A 42 11.19 -11.19 11.15
N TYR A 43 9.89 -10.89 11.21
CA TYR A 43 8.93 -11.64 12.02
C TYR A 43 8.76 -13.06 11.48
N ARG A 44 8.77 -13.20 10.15
CA ARG A 44 8.93 -14.48 9.46
C ARG A 44 10.36 -14.62 8.95
N HIS A 45 10.87 -15.85 8.99
CA HIS A 45 12.18 -16.15 8.42
C HIS A 45 12.09 -16.32 6.91
N ALA A 46 12.96 -15.64 6.17
CA ALA A 46 13.15 -15.82 4.74
C ALA A 46 14.59 -16.25 4.47
N GLU A 47 14.78 -17.18 3.54
CA GLU A 47 16.10 -17.65 3.14
C GLU A 47 16.83 -16.61 2.25
N ASP A 48 16.08 -15.90 1.40
CA ASP A 48 16.62 -14.87 0.49
C ASP A 48 15.80 -13.55 0.57
N PRO A 49 16.39 -12.44 1.04
CA PRO A 49 15.75 -11.12 1.04
C PRO A 49 15.37 -10.57 -0.34
N VAL A 50 16.08 -10.99 -1.40
CA VAL A 50 15.79 -10.55 -2.77
C VAL A 50 14.47 -11.14 -3.25
N GLU A 51 14.20 -12.40 -2.91
CA GLU A 51 12.94 -13.06 -3.22
C GLU A 51 11.77 -12.38 -2.51
N VAL A 52 11.91 -12.05 -1.22
CA VAL A 52 10.89 -11.32 -0.46
C VAL A 52 10.57 -9.97 -1.11
N SER A 53 11.59 -9.24 -1.54
CA SER A 53 11.41 -7.93 -2.20
C SER A 53 10.68 -8.06 -3.53
N ALA A 54 10.94 -9.13 -4.29
CA ALA A 54 10.27 -9.39 -5.56
C ALA A 54 8.79 -9.75 -5.36
N ARG A 55 8.48 -10.63 -4.40
CA ARG A 55 7.09 -10.98 -4.05
C ARG A 55 6.32 -9.77 -3.56
N LEU A 56 6.89 -8.99 -2.62
CA LEU A 56 6.25 -7.76 -2.16
C LEU A 56 5.94 -6.79 -3.30
N ALA A 57 6.83 -6.68 -4.29
CA ALA A 57 6.59 -5.82 -5.46
C ALA A 57 5.44 -6.33 -6.33
N GLU A 58 5.29 -7.64 -6.48
CA GLU A 58 4.18 -8.29 -7.18
C GLU A 58 2.84 -8.00 -6.47
N GLU A 59 2.76 -8.26 -5.16
CA GLU A 59 1.53 -8.03 -4.38
C GLU A 59 1.12 -6.55 -4.35
N LEU A 60 2.10 -5.63 -4.27
CA LEU A 60 1.84 -4.19 -4.38
C LEU A 60 1.28 -3.80 -5.74
N ALA A 61 1.76 -4.43 -6.82
CA ALA A 61 1.28 -4.18 -8.17
C ALA A 61 -0.14 -4.74 -8.37
N ASP A 62 -0.45 -5.90 -7.81
CA ASP A 62 -1.78 -6.50 -7.89
C ASP A 62 -2.81 -5.71 -7.07
N ALA A 63 -2.46 -5.30 -5.84
CA ALA A 63 -3.30 -4.40 -5.06
C ALA A 63 -3.55 -3.07 -5.78
N ALA A 64 -2.52 -2.48 -6.39
CA ALA A 64 -2.67 -1.27 -7.19
C ALA A 64 -3.61 -1.50 -8.40
N THR A 65 -3.48 -2.64 -9.08
CA THR A 65 -4.34 -3.03 -10.20
C THR A 65 -5.81 -3.05 -9.78
N PHE A 66 -6.15 -3.73 -8.68
CA PHE A 66 -7.53 -3.77 -8.19
C PHE A 66 -8.04 -2.42 -7.68
N LEU A 67 -7.17 -1.57 -7.11
CA LEU A 67 -7.52 -0.21 -6.74
C LEU A 67 -7.87 0.66 -7.95
N PHE A 68 -7.06 0.62 -9.02
CA PHE A 68 -7.37 1.30 -10.28
C PHE A 68 -8.63 0.73 -10.94
N LYS A 69 -8.85 -0.59 -10.82
CA LYS A 69 -10.05 -1.25 -11.31
C LYS A 69 -11.32 -0.72 -10.64
N LEU A 70 -11.32 -0.71 -9.31
CA LEU A 70 -12.41 -0.14 -8.52
C LEU A 70 -12.69 1.31 -8.87
N ALA A 71 -11.63 2.11 -9.05
CA ALA A 71 -11.79 3.51 -9.43
C ALA A 71 -12.55 3.67 -10.75
N TYR A 72 -12.13 2.97 -11.82
CA TYR A 72 -12.84 3.10 -13.10
C TYR A 72 -14.25 2.51 -13.03
N GLN A 73 -14.48 1.42 -12.29
CA GLN A 73 -15.81 0.83 -12.10
C GLN A 73 -16.78 1.77 -11.37
N CYS A 74 -16.26 2.63 -10.50
CA CYS A 74 -17.02 3.63 -9.76
C CYS A 74 -17.06 5.00 -10.46
N GLY A 75 -16.51 5.12 -11.68
CA GLY A 75 -16.47 6.39 -12.41
C GLY A 75 -15.54 7.45 -11.80
N VAL A 76 -14.52 7.03 -11.06
CA VAL A 76 -13.52 7.89 -10.44
C VAL A 76 -12.26 7.91 -11.30
N ASP A 77 -11.77 9.11 -11.65
CA ASP A 77 -10.42 9.28 -12.18
C ASP A 77 -9.42 9.28 -11.02
N LEU A 78 -8.76 8.14 -10.79
CA LEU A 78 -7.85 7.98 -9.67
C LEU A 78 -6.54 8.74 -9.91
N GLU A 79 -6.07 8.85 -11.15
CA GLU A 79 -4.83 9.55 -11.45
C GLU A 79 -4.97 11.05 -11.17
N ASP A 80 -6.10 11.66 -11.54
CA ASP A 80 -6.39 13.04 -11.19
C ASP A 80 -6.67 13.23 -9.69
N ALA A 81 -7.35 12.27 -9.04
CA ALA A 81 -7.53 12.30 -7.59
C ALA A 81 -6.19 12.25 -6.83
N LEU A 82 -5.23 11.44 -7.29
CA LEU A 82 -3.89 11.34 -6.71
C LEU A 82 -3.11 12.65 -6.88
N LYS A 83 -3.15 13.30 -8.05
CA LYS A 83 -2.53 14.62 -8.27
C LYS A 83 -3.11 15.69 -7.36
N ALA A 84 -4.44 15.71 -7.21
CA ALA A 84 -5.12 16.63 -6.30
C ALA A 84 -4.74 16.37 -4.83
N ASN A 85 -4.61 15.10 -4.45
CA ASN A 85 -4.17 14.72 -3.11
C ASN A 85 -2.72 15.14 -2.84
N MET A 86 -1.82 14.99 -3.81
CA MET A 86 -0.43 15.45 -3.71
C MET A 86 -0.37 16.96 -3.43
N SER A 87 -1.11 17.77 -4.18
CA SER A 87 -1.17 19.23 -3.98
C SER A 87 -1.70 19.62 -2.60
N LYS A 88 -2.72 18.89 -2.10
CA LYS A 88 -3.24 19.06 -0.73
C LYS A 88 -2.21 18.65 0.33
N ALA A 89 -1.44 17.59 0.10
CA ALA A 89 -0.41 17.14 1.02
C ALA A 89 0.73 18.16 1.12
N GLU A 90 1.22 18.68 -0.01
CA GLU A 90 2.28 19.70 -0.06
C GLU A 90 1.87 21.02 0.62
N SER A 91 0.61 21.43 0.47
CA SER A 91 0.10 22.63 1.17
C SER A 91 -0.13 22.42 2.67
N ARG A 92 -0.42 21.19 3.10
CA ARG A 92 -0.74 20.86 4.49
C ARG A 92 0.49 20.52 5.33
N PHE A 93 1.48 19.88 4.72
CA PHE A 93 2.63 19.31 5.42
C PHE A 93 3.93 19.90 4.88
N SER A 94 4.46 20.91 5.57
CA SER A 94 5.77 21.46 5.24
C SER A 94 6.87 20.44 5.54
N VAL A 95 8.05 20.63 4.91
CA VAL A 95 9.23 19.80 5.17
C VAL A 95 9.61 19.84 6.66
N ASP A 96 9.57 21.02 7.29
CA ASP A 96 9.88 21.16 8.71
C ASP A 96 8.87 20.44 9.61
N PHE A 97 7.59 20.49 9.25
CA PHE A 97 6.55 19.72 9.95
C PHE A 97 6.83 18.23 9.86
N GLY A 98 7.10 17.70 8.66
CA GLY A 98 7.37 16.28 8.46
C GLY A 98 8.61 15.79 9.21
N ARG A 99 9.68 16.60 9.24
CA ARG A 99 10.89 16.29 10.00
C ARG A 99 10.64 16.25 11.51
N ALA A 100 9.99 17.28 12.06
CA ALA A 100 9.67 17.34 13.48
C ALA A 100 8.72 16.21 13.93
N ASP A 101 7.78 15.81 13.07
CA ASP A 101 6.89 14.68 13.32
C ASP A 101 7.65 13.34 13.31
N THR A 102 8.56 13.15 12.35
CA THR A 102 9.42 11.96 12.26
C THR A 102 10.34 11.83 13.49
N GLU A 103 10.96 12.93 13.94
CA GLU A 103 11.79 12.94 15.15
C GLU A 103 11.00 12.51 16.39
N ARG A 104 9.77 13.02 16.53
CA ARG A 104 8.85 12.64 17.62
C ARG A 104 8.49 11.15 17.56
N TYR A 105 8.20 10.63 16.37
CA TYR A 105 7.91 9.21 16.16
C TYR A 105 9.11 8.33 16.59
N LEU A 106 10.32 8.66 16.14
CA LEU A 106 11.52 7.88 16.46
C LEU A 106 11.84 7.91 17.96
N ALA A 107 11.73 9.07 18.62
CA ALA A 107 11.88 9.18 20.06
C ALA A 107 10.89 8.27 20.81
N ARG A 108 9.62 8.26 20.38
CA ARG A 108 8.60 7.38 20.95
C ARG A 108 8.89 5.88 20.74
N GLN A 109 9.41 5.49 19.58
CA GLN A 109 9.79 4.10 19.32
C GLN A 109 10.95 3.65 20.21
N ALA A 110 11.93 4.52 20.45
CA ALA A 110 13.02 4.24 21.38
C ALA A 110 12.53 4.02 22.82
N GLU A 111 11.62 4.87 23.30
CA GLU A 111 10.95 4.70 24.61
C GLU A 111 10.19 3.37 24.69
N ASN A 112 9.40 3.04 23.66
CA ASN A 112 8.63 1.80 23.62
C ASN A 112 9.55 0.56 23.65
N LEU A 113 10.66 0.58 22.90
CA LEU A 113 11.63 -0.51 22.87
C LEU A 113 12.32 -0.69 24.22
N ALA A 114 12.69 0.40 24.89
CA ALA A 114 13.26 0.33 26.25
C ALA A 114 12.26 -0.33 27.22
N ARG A 115 11.00 0.11 27.20
CA ARG A 115 9.94 -0.49 28.03
C ARG A 115 9.75 -1.99 27.78
N ILE A 116 9.69 -2.41 26.51
CA ILE A 116 9.52 -3.83 26.15
C ILE A 116 10.69 -4.68 26.67
N ARG A 117 11.91 -4.15 26.66
CA ARG A 117 13.10 -4.84 27.18
C ARG A 117 13.13 -4.89 28.70
N ASP A 118 12.69 -3.82 29.38
CA ASP A 118 12.69 -3.71 30.83
C ASP A 118 11.57 -4.54 31.49
N GLU A 119 10.41 -4.68 30.84
CA GLU A 119 9.31 -5.57 31.28
C GLU A 119 9.66 -7.07 31.15
N GLY A 120 10.79 -7.39 30.52
CA GLY A 120 11.32 -8.75 30.36
C GLY A 120 12.46 -9.14 31.32
N SER A 121 12.85 -8.26 32.26
CA SER A 121 13.87 -8.54 33.30
C SER A 121 13.26 -8.71 34.68
#